data_AF-A0AAU4EWP1-F1
#
_entry.id   AF-A0AAU4EWP1-F1
#
_cell.length_a   1.000
_cell.length_b   1.000
_cell.length_c   1.000
_cell.angle_alpha   90.00
_cell.angle_beta   90.00
_cell.angle_gamma   90.00
#
_symmetry.space_group_name_H-M   'P 1'
#
loop_
_entity.id
_entity.type
_entity.pdbx_description
1 polymer ?
#
loop_
_entity_poly.entity_id
_entity_poly.type
_entity_poly.pdbx_seq_one_letter_code
_entity_poly.pdbx_strand_id
1 'polypeptide(L)'
;MELRIRGERAVLAGPGGDQAREVDPYKLAIGGDLAQALHEWARVASAVSADPGAEAASVVSQRGRQLAGRLAAVMGTAVRFVDPVTGADTVVEPPPRQPETGRKLVRTVLGPPGPPGEPTPWVTGLIVSAFIAAVVVVAMLALATTLARETSSWLALVASVVVTAGIAPSLWLIRRTPILRWAAYGAAGGVLIAWIGVLVIVFSGA
;
A
#
# COMPACT_ATOMS: atom_id res chain seq x y z
N MET A 1 -9.26 -5.20 27.74
CA MET A 1 -8.87 -3.81 28.07
C MET A 1 -10.09 -2.94 27.92
N GLU A 2 -10.24 -1.91 28.75
CA GLU A 2 -11.35 -0.97 28.70
C GLU A 2 -10.85 0.47 28.51
N LEU A 3 -11.43 1.20 27.56
CA LEU A 3 -11.22 2.62 27.32
C LEU A 3 -12.40 3.40 27.91
N ARG A 4 -12.09 4.27 28.88
CA ARG A 4 -13.04 5.17 29.55
C ARG A 4 -12.42 6.55 29.75
N ILE A 5 -13.26 7.55 30.01
CA ILE A 5 -12.83 8.91 30.36
C ILE A 5 -12.93 9.11 31.88
N ARG A 6 -11.92 9.75 32.47
CA ARG A 6 -11.98 10.27 33.85
C ARG A 6 -11.60 11.75 33.83
N GLY A 7 -12.61 12.62 34.00
CA GLY A 7 -12.43 14.07 33.85
C GLY A 7 -12.07 14.41 32.40
N GLU A 8 -10.92 15.06 32.19
CA GLU A 8 -10.44 15.43 30.85
C GLU A 8 -9.46 14.42 30.23
N ARG A 9 -9.24 13.25 30.87
CA ARG A 9 -8.19 12.30 30.47
C ARG A 9 -8.78 10.97 30.00
N ALA A 10 -8.26 10.46 28.88
CA ALA A 10 -8.50 9.09 28.45
C ALA A 10 -7.66 8.12 29.29
N VAL A 11 -8.29 7.05 29.79
CA VAL A 11 -7.65 6.05 30.65
C VAL A 11 -7.96 4.65 30.12
N LEU A 12 -6.95 3.78 30.16
CA LEU A 12 -7.08 2.37 29.82
C LEU A 12 -7.06 1.51 31.08
N ALA A 13 -8.18 0.87 31.38
CA ALA A 13 -8.32 -0.07 32.48
C ALA A 13 -8.02 -1.51 32.02
N GLY A 14 -7.28 -2.25 32.86
CA GLY A 14 -7.08 -3.69 32.70
C GLY A 14 -8.39 -4.49 32.73
N PRO A 15 -8.37 -5.79 32.38
CA PRO A 15 -9.53 -6.66 32.50
C PRO A 15 -9.88 -6.89 33.99
N GLY A 16 -10.72 -6.04 34.56
CA GLY A 16 -11.14 -6.11 35.98
C GLY A 16 -12.25 -5.15 36.41
N GLY A 17 -12.89 -4.43 35.48
CA GLY A 17 -13.94 -3.46 35.81
C GLY A 17 -13.42 -2.29 36.65
N ASP A 18 -14.22 -1.77 37.59
CA ASP A 18 -13.89 -0.57 38.38
C ASP A 18 -12.70 -0.71 39.35
N GLN A 19 -12.21 -1.93 39.59
CA GLN A 19 -11.00 -2.17 40.38
C GLN A 19 -9.74 -2.39 39.53
N ALA A 20 -9.87 -2.34 38.20
CA ALA A 20 -8.74 -2.56 37.31
C ALA A 20 -7.73 -1.41 37.39
N ARG A 21 -6.43 -1.76 37.38
CA ARG A 21 -5.35 -0.78 37.36
C ARG A 21 -5.48 0.10 36.13
N GLU A 22 -5.76 1.38 36.36
CA GLU A 22 -5.82 2.41 35.35
C GLU A 22 -4.42 2.75 34.83
N VAL A 23 -4.25 2.68 33.52
CA VAL A 23 -2.99 2.94 32.83
C VAL A 23 -3.20 4.10 31.84
N ASP A 24 -2.28 5.05 31.90
CA ASP A 24 -2.24 6.18 30.98
C ASP A 24 -1.83 5.69 29.57
N PRO A 25 -2.57 6.04 28.49
CA PRO A 25 -2.21 5.71 27.12
C PRO A 25 -0.77 6.08 26.73
N TYR A 26 -0.21 7.16 27.29
CA TYR A 26 1.19 7.56 27.02
C TYR A 26 2.23 6.59 27.60
N LYS A 27 1.86 5.82 28.62
CA LYS A 27 2.74 4.80 29.22
C LYS A 27 2.70 3.48 28.47
N LEU A 28 1.77 3.33 27.51
CA LEU A 28 1.62 2.15 26.68
C LEU A 28 2.30 2.39 25.32
N ALA A 29 2.89 1.35 24.74
CA ALA A 29 3.58 1.41 23.44
C ALA A 29 2.61 1.45 22.25
N ILE A 30 1.59 2.31 22.30
CA ILE A 30 0.49 2.40 21.30
C ILE A 30 0.75 3.46 20.22
N GLY A 31 1.85 4.23 20.35
CA GLY A 31 2.21 5.34 19.48
C GLY A 31 1.75 6.69 20.02
N GLY A 32 2.63 7.71 19.95
CA GLY A 32 2.39 9.04 20.52
C GLY A 32 1.17 9.75 19.95
N ASP A 33 0.97 9.65 18.63
CA ASP A 33 -0.15 10.30 17.93
C ASP A 33 -1.52 9.74 18.38
N LEU A 34 -1.61 8.42 18.61
CA LEU A 34 -2.86 7.80 19.07
C LEU A 34 -3.15 8.14 20.53
N ALA A 35 -2.12 8.18 21.38
CA ALA A 35 -2.25 8.61 22.77
C ALA A 35 -2.70 10.07 22.87
N GLN A 36 -2.13 10.95 22.03
CA GLN A 36 -2.53 12.35 21.93
C GLN A 36 -3.98 12.49 21.46
N ALA A 37 -4.37 11.82 20.38
CA ALA A 37 -5.73 11.86 19.86
C ALA A 37 -6.78 11.38 20.87
N LEU A 38 -6.46 10.36 21.69
CA LEU A 38 -7.32 9.89 22.77
C LEU A 38 -7.49 10.96 23.86
N HIS A 39 -6.43 11.67 24.22
CA HIS A 39 -6.49 12.72 25.25
C HIS A 39 -7.24 13.97 24.76
N GLU A 40 -7.01 14.37 23.51
CA GLU A 40 -7.75 15.47 22.87
C GLU A 40 -9.24 15.14 22.78
N TRP A 41 -9.58 13.92 22.34
CA TRP A 41 -10.95 13.44 22.34
C TRP A 41 -11.56 13.46 23.75
N ALA A 42 -10.81 13.05 24.78
CA ALA A 42 -11.32 13.04 26.14
C ALA A 42 -11.66 14.44 26.67
N ARG A 43 -10.82 15.43 26.37
CA ARG A 43 -11.07 16.83 26.71
C ARG A 43 -12.30 17.40 25.98
N VAL A 44 -12.48 17.07 24.70
CA VAL A 44 -13.66 17.51 23.94
C VAL A 44 -14.92 16.84 24.50
N ALA A 45 -14.84 15.55 24.81
CA ALA A 45 -15.95 14.80 25.37
C ALA A 45 -16.38 15.33 26.75
N SER A 46 -15.44 15.71 27.62
CA SER A 46 -15.77 16.28 28.93
C SER A 46 -16.46 17.65 28.79
N ALA A 47 -16.02 18.48 27.85
CA ALA A 47 -16.69 19.76 27.56
C ALA A 47 -18.12 19.56 27.03
N VAL A 48 -18.32 18.63 26.09
CA VAL A 48 -19.65 18.31 25.52
C VAL A 48 -20.57 17.62 26.54
N SER A 49 -20.01 16.88 27.50
CA SER A 49 -20.82 16.27 28.57
C SER A 49 -21.42 17.28 29.55
N ALA A 50 -20.80 18.46 29.70
CA ALA A 50 -21.29 19.53 30.55
C ALA A 50 -22.44 20.32 29.91
N ASP A 51 -22.43 20.45 28.57
CA ASP A 51 -23.48 21.11 27.79
C ASP A 51 -23.74 20.34 26.47
N PRO A 52 -24.61 19.32 26.51
CA PRO A 52 -24.78 18.39 25.39
C PRO A 52 -25.69 18.94 24.30
N GLY A 53 -25.08 19.45 23.21
CA GLY A 53 -25.76 19.62 21.93
C GLY A 53 -25.93 18.29 21.18
N ALA A 54 -27.12 17.99 20.68
CA ALA A 54 -27.44 16.68 20.06
C ALA A 54 -26.49 16.28 18.92
N GLU A 55 -26.08 17.22 18.07
CA GLU A 55 -25.13 16.95 16.98
C GLU A 55 -23.71 16.71 17.52
N ALA A 56 -23.23 17.56 18.43
CA ALA A 56 -21.91 17.45 19.04
C ALA A 56 -21.74 16.13 19.82
N ALA A 57 -22.77 15.73 20.56
CA ALA A 57 -22.85 14.44 21.25
C ALA A 57 -22.62 13.26 20.30
N SER A 58 -23.33 13.23 19.16
CA SER A 58 -23.22 12.14 18.18
C SER A 58 -21.82 12.03 17.55
N VAL A 59 -21.18 13.17 17.28
CA VAL A 59 -19.83 13.23 16.72
C VAL A 59 -18.79 12.73 17.71
N VAL A 60 -18.90 13.11 18.99
CA VAL A 60 -18.01 12.64 20.07
C VAL A 60 -18.10 11.12 20.22
N SER A 61 -19.32 10.57 20.25
CA SER A 61 -19.55 9.12 20.33
C SER A 61 -18.99 8.38 19.11
N GLN A 62 -19.19 8.93 17.90
CA GLN A 62 -18.67 8.31 16.67
C GLN A 62 -17.14 8.33 16.61
N ARG A 63 -16.51 9.46 16.99
CA ARG A 63 -15.04 9.57 17.05
C ARG A 63 -14.44 8.66 18.12
N GLY A 64 -15.07 8.53 19.28
CA GLY A 64 -14.66 7.61 20.34
C GLY A 64 -14.62 6.16 19.85
N ARG A 65 -15.68 5.71 19.15
CA ARG A 65 -15.71 4.37 18.54
C ARG A 65 -14.61 4.16 17.49
N GLN A 66 -14.31 5.17 16.66
CA GLN A 66 -13.22 5.10 15.68
C GLN A 66 -11.85 4.95 16.35
N LEU A 67 -11.59 5.71 17.42
CA LEU A 67 -10.35 5.63 18.18
C LEU A 67 -10.21 4.29 18.91
N ALA A 68 -11.30 3.78 19.51
CA ALA A 68 -11.35 2.45 20.12
C ALA A 68 -11.02 1.34 19.11
N GLY A 69 -11.53 1.44 17.87
CA GLY A 69 -11.20 0.47 16.80
C GLY A 69 -9.73 0.51 16.38
N ARG A 70 -9.13 1.70 16.28
CA ARG A 70 -7.69 1.84 16.02
C ARG A 70 -6.84 1.29 17.15
N LEU A 71 -7.22 1.60 18.38
CA LEU A 71 -6.58 1.09 19.58
C LEU A 71 -6.65 -0.46 19.65
N ALA A 72 -7.80 -1.05 19.35
CA ALA A 72 -7.96 -2.50 19.25
C ALA A 72 -7.05 -3.11 18.17
N ALA A 73 -6.95 -2.45 17.01
CA ALA A 73 -6.07 -2.88 15.92
C ALA A 73 -4.58 -2.83 16.30
N VAL A 74 -4.12 -1.77 16.98
CA VAL A 74 -2.73 -1.62 17.42
C VAL A 74 -2.39 -2.61 18.54
N MET A 75 -3.28 -2.80 19.52
CA MET A 75 -3.05 -3.74 20.62
C MET A 75 -3.26 -5.20 20.21
N GLY A 76 -3.95 -5.47 19.09
CA GLY A 76 -4.28 -6.82 18.64
C GLY A 76 -5.29 -7.56 19.54
N THR A 77 -6.01 -6.83 20.41
CA THR A 77 -6.97 -7.37 21.39
C THR A 77 -8.24 -6.53 21.40
N ALA A 78 -9.39 -7.13 21.76
CA ALA A 78 -10.65 -6.40 21.92
C ALA A 78 -10.57 -5.31 23.00
N VAL A 79 -11.18 -4.16 22.71
CA VAL A 79 -11.24 -2.99 23.59
C VAL A 79 -12.69 -2.69 23.92
N ARG A 80 -13.00 -2.71 25.22
CA ARG A 80 -14.30 -2.29 25.74
C ARG A 80 -14.36 -0.76 25.80
N PHE A 81 -15.26 -0.13 25.08
CA PHE A 81 -15.40 1.33 24.98
C PHE A 81 -16.64 1.79 25.73
N VAL A 82 -16.44 2.64 26.73
CA VAL A 82 -17.53 3.28 27.48
C VAL A 82 -17.75 4.69 26.94
N ASP A 83 -18.92 4.93 26.37
CA ASP A 83 -19.29 6.24 25.82
C ASP A 83 -19.56 7.26 26.94
N PRO A 84 -18.82 8.38 27.00
CA PRO A 84 -18.98 9.40 28.03
C PRO A 84 -20.29 10.20 27.92
N VAL A 85 -20.93 10.23 26.75
CA VAL A 85 -22.14 11.02 26.51
C VAL A 85 -23.40 10.19 26.77
N THR A 86 -23.40 8.92 26.36
CA THR A 86 -24.56 8.03 26.47
C THR A 86 -24.44 7.02 27.62
N GLY A 87 -23.25 6.82 28.18
CA GLY A 87 -22.96 5.77 29.16
C GLY A 87 -22.94 4.36 28.56
N ALA A 88 -23.07 4.21 27.24
CA ALA A 88 -23.13 2.91 26.58
C ALA A 88 -21.78 2.19 26.64
N ASP A 89 -21.79 0.95 27.11
CA ASP A 89 -20.63 0.06 27.06
C ASP A 89 -20.68 -0.79 25.78
N THR A 90 -19.68 -0.64 24.92
CA THR A 90 -19.58 -1.36 23.65
C THR A 90 -18.23 -2.05 23.50
N VAL A 91 -18.24 -3.36 23.25
CA VAL A 91 -17.01 -4.11 22.98
C VAL A 91 -16.62 -3.92 21.51
N VAL A 92 -15.53 -3.21 21.27
CA VAL A 92 -14.95 -3.00 19.93
C VAL A 92 -13.89 -4.06 19.69
N GLU A 93 -14.24 -5.02 18.84
CA GLU A 93 -13.33 -6.09 18.43
C GLU A 93 -12.29 -5.55 17.42
N PRO A 94 -11.02 -5.98 17.46
CA PRO A 94 -10.06 -5.61 16.43
C PRO A 94 -10.62 -5.96 15.06
N PRO A 95 -10.52 -5.06 14.06
CA PRO A 95 -10.91 -5.41 12.71
C PRO A 95 -10.17 -6.70 12.33
N PRO A 96 -10.86 -7.72 11.78
CA PRO A 96 -10.18 -8.92 11.30
C PRO A 96 -9.03 -8.46 10.40
N ARG A 97 -7.81 -8.97 10.62
CA ARG A 97 -6.67 -8.67 9.74
C ARG A 97 -7.18 -8.82 8.31
N GLN A 98 -7.24 -7.72 7.55
CA GLN A 98 -7.77 -7.73 6.18
C GLN A 98 -6.61 -7.97 5.20
N PRO A 99 -6.42 -9.18 4.66
CA PRO A 99 -5.50 -9.38 3.54
C PRO A 99 -6.23 -9.53 2.20
N GLU A 100 -7.25 -8.73 1.84
CA GLU A 100 -8.19 -9.25 0.81
C GLU A 100 -8.68 -8.31 -0.29
N THR A 101 -8.60 -6.96 -0.23
CA THR A 101 -9.23 -6.18 -1.31
C THR A 101 -8.43 -6.24 -2.63
N GLY A 102 -7.11 -6.08 -2.56
CA GLY A 102 -6.24 -6.27 -3.73
C GLY A 102 -6.16 -7.74 -4.17
N ARG A 103 -6.22 -8.68 -3.22
CA ARG A 103 -6.12 -10.13 -3.48
C ARG A 103 -7.36 -10.67 -4.19
N LYS A 104 -8.56 -10.19 -3.85
CA LYS A 104 -9.82 -10.60 -4.50
C LYS A 104 -9.88 -10.19 -5.95
N LEU A 105 -9.51 -8.95 -6.27
CA LEU A 105 -9.54 -8.46 -7.65
C LEU A 105 -8.56 -9.25 -8.54
N VAL A 106 -7.36 -9.53 -8.00
CA VAL A 106 -6.37 -10.42 -8.63
C VAL A 106 -6.91 -11.84 -8.79
N ARG A 107 -7.57 -12.42 -7.78
CA ARG A 107 -8.15 -13.78 -7.84
C ARG A 107 -9.32 -13.88 -8.83
N THR A 108 -10.12 -12.83 -8.97
CA THR A 108 -11.23 -12.80 -9.93
C THR A 108 -10.71 -12.70 -11.36
N VAL A 109 -9.65 -11.93 -11.61
CA VAL A 109 -9.07 -11.76 -12.95
C VAL A 109 -8.15 -12.91 -13.35
N LEU A 110 -7.35 -13.44 -12.42
CA LEU A 110 -6.29 -14.43 -12.68
C LEU A 110 -6.65 -15.86 -12.26
N GLY A 111 -7.82 -16.06 -11.64
CA GLY A 111 -8.25 -17.37 -11.14
C GLY A 111 -7.64 -17.75 -9.79
N PRO A 112 -8.15 -18.83 -9.15
CA PRO A 112 -7.54 -19.39 -7.94
C PRO A 112 -6.10 -19.86 -8.23
N PRO A 113 -5.15 -19.71 -7.29
CA PRO A 113 -3.83 -20.31 -7.46
C PRO A 113 -4.01 -21.82 -7.65
N GLY A 114 -3.48 -22.33 -8.76
CA GLY A 114 -3.47 -23.75 -9.08
C GLY A 114 -2.78 -24.55 -7.96
N PRO A 115 -3.14 -25.84 -7.80
CA PRO A 115 -2.53 -26.71 -6.80
C PRO A 115 -0.99 -26.64 -6.85
N PRO A 116 -0.31 -26.66 -5.69
CA PRO A 116 1.15 -26.60 -5.64
C PRO A 116 1.74 -27.80 -6.39
N GLY A 117 2.28 -27.56 -7.58
CA GLY A 117 2.85 -28.61 -8.44
C GLY A 117 2.48 -28.52 -9.93
N GLU A 118 1.57 -27.63 -10.34
CA GLU A 118 1.31 -27.44 -11.76
C GLU A 118 2.53 -26.82 -12.47
N PRO A 119 3.05 -27.45 -13.54
CA PRO A 119 4.20 -26.95 -14.27
C PRO A 119 3.86 -25.57 -14.83
N THR A 120 4.60 -24.54 -14.38
CA THR A 120 4.46 -23.19 -14.93
C THR A 120 4.56 -23.27 -16.45
N PRO A 121 3.57 -22.77 -17.21
CA PRO A 121 3.54 -22.93 -18.66
C PRO A 121 4.68 -22.12 -19.30
N TRP A 122 5.85 -22.73 -19.38
CA TRP A 122 7.10 -22.11 -19.80
C TRP A 122 7.04 -21.65 -21.26
N VAL A 123 6.35 -22.42 -22.09
CA VAL A 123 6.19 -22.16 -23.53
C VAL A 123 5.50 -20.82 -23.79
N THR A 124 4.38 -20.55 -23.10
CA THR A 124 3.66 -19.28 -23.28
C THR A 124 4.46 -18.11 -22.72
N GLY A 125 5.14 -18.30 -21.58
CA GLY A 125 6.07 -17.30 -21.03
C GLY A 125 7.19 -16.93 -22.00
N LEU A 126 7.76 -17.92 -22.69
CA LEU A 126 8.85 -17.71 -23.65
C LEU A 126 8.39 -16.98 -24.92
N ILE A 127 7.21 -17.32 -25.45
CA ILE A 127 6.61 -16.64 -26.60
C ILE A 127 6.33 -15.17 -26.27
N VAL A 128 5.72 -14.89 -25.11
CA VAL A 128 5.46 -13.52 -24.65
C VAL A 128 6.76 -12.75 -24.48
N SER A 129 7.79 -13.38 -23.93
CA SER A 129 9.11 -12.77 -23.78
C SER A 129 9.71 -12.39 -25.14
N ALA A 130 9.68 -13.31 -26.11
CA ALA A 130 10.20 -13.08 -27.46
C ALA A 130 9.42 -11.97 -28.19
N PHE A 131 8.10 -11.96 -28.08
CA PHE A 131 7.25 -10.92 -28.66
C PHE A 131 7.57 -9.54 -28.10
N ILE A 132 7.66 -9.42 -26.76
CA ILE A 132 8.00 -8.16 -26.10
C ILE A 132 9.40 -7.70 -26.50
N ALA A 133 10.37 -8.63 -26.56
CA ALA A 133 11.72 -8.31 -27.03
C ALA A 133 11.70 -7.72 -28.45
N ALA A 134 10.95 -8.34 -29.37
CA ALA A 134 10.82 -7.85 -30.74
C ALA A 134 10.20 -6.45 -30.81
N VAL A 135 9.13 -6.21 -30.05
CA VAL A 135 8.47 -4.88 -30.00
C VAL A 135 9.43 -3.81 -29.48
N VAL A 136 10.16 -4.09 -28.41
CA VAL A 136 11.14 -3.15 -27.82
C VAL A 136 12.26 -2.85 -28.81
N VAL A 137 12.80 -3.89 -29.47
CA VAL A 137 13.85 -3.73 -30.50
C VAL A 137 13.34 -2.85 -31.64
N VAL A 138 12.17 -3.16 -32.21
CA VAL A 138 11.60 -2.39 -33.31
C VAL A 138 11.36 -0.94 -32.90
N ALA A 139 10.81 -0.70 -31.71
CA ALA A 139 10.55 0.65 -31.21
C ALA A 139 11.84 1.47 -31.04
N MET A 140 12.88 0.90 -30.42
CA MET A 140 14.17 1.58 -30.25
C MET A 140 14.89 1.81 -31.58
N LEU A 141 14.86 0.85 -32.51
CA LEU A 141 15.47 1.01 -33.83
C LEU A 141 14.72 2.04 -34.68
N ALA A 142 13.39 2.03 -34.67
CA ALA A 142 12.58 3.04 -35.35
C ALA A 142 12.90 4.44 -34.82
N LEU A 143 12.97 4.59 -33.49
CA LEU A 143 13.37 5.84 -32.85
C LEU A 143 14.81 6.25 -33.23
N ALA A 144 15.77 5.35 -33.15
CA ALA A 144 17.16 5.66 -33.46
C ALA A 144 17.38 6.01 -34.94
N THR A 145 16.74 5.27 -35.86
CA THR A 145 16.84 5.54 -37.30
C THR A 145 16.19 6.85 -37.71
N THR A 146 15.04 7.22 -37.13
CA THR A 146 14.42 8.53 -37.42
C THR A 146 15.33 9.68 -36.94
N LEU A 147 15.81 9.62 -35.70
CA LEU A 147 16.65 10.67 -35.12
C LEU A 147 18.03 10.77 -35.79
N ALA A 148 18.63 9.63 -36.15
CA ALA A 148 19.92 9.60 -36.84
C ALA A 148 19.81 10.18 -38.27
N ARG A 149 18.67 10.00 -38.95
CA ARG A 149 18.44 10.56 -40.29
C ARG A 149 18.08 12.04 -40.28
N GLU A 150 17.27 12.48 -39.33
CA GLU A 150 16.67 13.82 -39.36
C GLU A 150 17.44 14.88 -38.54
N THR A 151 18.23 14.50 -37.53
CA THR A 151 18.82 15.48 -36.60
C THR A 151 20.29 15.25 -36.32
N SER A 152 20.64 14.16 -35.63
CA SER A 152 22.01 13.85 -35.23
C SER A 152 22.09 12.48 -34.56
N SER A 153 23.12 11.70 -34.90
CA SER A 153 23.41 10.40 -34.29
C SER A 153 23.62 10.49 -32.76
N TRP A 154 24.06 11.65 -32.23
CA TRP A 154 24.23 11.84 -30.79
C TRP A 154 22.89 11.93 -30.04
N LEU A 155 21.88 12.56 -30.65
CA LEU A 155 20.53 12.64 -30.08
C LEU A 155 19.85 11.26 -30.02
N ALA A 156 20.09 10.40 -31.02
CA ALA A 156 19.61 9.02 -31.01
C ALA A 156 20.16 8.23 -29.81
N LEU A 157 21.44 8.45 -29.46
CA LEU A 157 22.07 7.88 -28.27
C LEU A 157 21.43 8.38 -26.97
N VAL A 158 21.30 9.70 -26.81
CA VAL A 158 20.72 10.31 -25.60
C VAL A 158 19.26 9.86 -25.41
N ALA A 159 18.47 9.84 -26.48
CA ALA A 159 17.08 9.37 -26.45
C ALA A 159 16.98 7.90 -26.00
N SER A 160 17.87 7.04 -26.50
CA SER A 160 17.91 5.62 -26.13
C SER A 160 18.24 5.41 -24.65
N VAL A 161 19.14 6.23 -24.08
CA VAL A 161 19.43 6.24 -22.64
C VAL A 161 18.19 6.64 -21.84
N VAL A 162 17.51 7.71 -22.22
CA VAL A 162 16.30 8.21 -21.54
C VAL A 162 15.19 7.16 -21.56
N VAL A 163 14.94 6.54 -22.70
CA VAL A 163 13.96 5.45 -22.84
C VAL A 163 14.31 4.28 -21.93
N THR A 164 15.57 3.85 -21.94
CA THR A 164 16.04 2.75 -21.08
C THR A 164 15.87 3.11 -19.59
N ALA A 165 16.22 4.33 -19.20
CA ALA A 165 16.09 4.82 -17.83
C ALA A 165 14.62 4.90 -17.37
N GLY A 166 13.69 5.27 -18.27
CA GLY A 166 12.26 5.29 -17.97
C GLY A 166 11.65 3.89 -17.84
N ILE A 167 12.15 2.91 -18.59
CA ILE A 167 11.67 1.53 -18.57
C ILE A 167 12.20 0.77 -17.34
N ALA A 168 13.40 1.10 -16.85
CA ALA A 168 14.04 0.43 -15.72
C ALA A 168 13.20 0.35 -14.42
N PRO A 169 12.61 1.46 -13.89
CA PRO A 169 11.79 1.39 -12.68
C PRO A 169 10.50 0.58 -12.87
N SER A 170 9.91 0.64 -14.07
CA SER A 170 8.73 -0.16 -14.43
C SER A 170 9.05 -1.67 -14.43
N LEU A 171 10.18 -2.06 -15.02
CA LEU A 171 10.65 -3.46 -14.99
C LEU A 171 10.99 -3.93 -13.56
N TRP A 172 11.55 -3.04 -12.74
CA TRP A 172 11.94 -3.34 -11.36
C TRP A 172 10.76 -3.59 -10.42
N LEU A 173 9.63 -2.91 -10.64
CA LEU A 173 8.37 -3.20 -9.95
C LEU A 173 7.76 -4.52 -10.42
N ILE A 174 7.79 -4.77 -11.73
CA ILE A 174 7.11 -5.90 -12.38
C ILE A 174 7.79 -7.24 -12.03
N ARG A 175 9.12 -7.27 -11.84
CA ARG A 175 9.87 -8.51 -11.54
C ARG A 175 9.41 -9.26 -10.28
N ARG A 176 8.71 -8.60 -9.34
CA ARG A 176 8.22 -9.23 -8.10
C ARG A 176 6.95 -10.06 -8.31
N THR A 177 6.31 -9.99 -9.47
CA THR A 177 5.10 -10.76 -9.77
C THR A 177 5.43 -12.03 -10.59
N PRO A 178 4.96 -13.22 -10.17
CA PRO A 178 5.40 -14.50 -10.73
C PRO A 178 4.94 -14.76 -12.18
N ILE A 179 3.98 -14.00 -12.70
CA ILE A 179 3.47 -14.14 -14.07
C ILE A 179 4.19 -13.14 -15.01
N LEU A 180 4.45 -11.91 -14.56
CA LEU A 180 5.07 -10.86 -15.39
C LEU A 180 6.61 -10.91 -15.44
N ARG A 181 7.25 -11.80 -14.67
CA ARG A 181 8.70 -12.05 -14.77
C ARG A 181 9.15 -12.36 -16.20
N TRP A 182 8.36 -13.11 -16.97
CA TRP A 182 8.63 -13.41 -18.38
C TRP A 182 8.64 -12.16 -19.24
N ALA A 183 7.61 -11.32 -19.11
CA ALA A 183 7.55 -10.03 -19.80
C ALA A 183 8.75 -9.13 -19.45
N ALA A 184 9.19 -9.14 -18.18
CA ALA A 184 10.35 -8.39 -17.75
C ALA A 184 11.67 -8.92 -18.37
N TYR A 185 11.84 -10.24 -18.47
CA TYR A 185 13.00 -10.84 -19.15
C TYR A 185 13.00 -10.53 -20.64
N GLY A 186 11.84 -10.59 -21.31
CA GLY A 186 11.69 -10.21 -22.71
C GLY A 186 12.04 -8.75 -22.97
N ALA A 187 11.53 -7.83 -22.15
CA ALA A 187 11.85 -6.42 -22.26
C ALA A 187 13.34 -6.13 -21.99
N ALA A 188 13.92 -6.74 -20.95
CA ALA A 188 15.35 -6.59 -20.64
C ALA A 188 16.23 -7.13 -21.78
N GLY A 189 15.91 -8.31 -22.31
CA GLY A 189 16.61 -8.88 -23.48
C GLY A 189 16.46 -8.01 -24.73
N GLY A 190 15.24 -7.51 -24.99
CA GLY A 190 14.97 -6.62 -26.11
C GLY A 190 15.76 -5.31 -26.02
N VAL A 191 15.85 -4.69 -24.84
CA VAL A 191 16.66 -3.49 -24.62
C VAL A 191 18.14 -3.77 -24.91
N LEU A 192 18.69 -4.89 -24.43
CA LEU A 192 20.09 -5.25 -24.68
C LEU A 192 20.37 -5.43 -26.18
N ILE A 193 19.48 -6.12 -26.90
CA ILE A 193 19.60 -6.33 -28.35
C ILE A 193 19.45 -5.00 -29.10
N ALA A 194 18.49 -4.16 -28.69
CA ALA A 194 18.26 -2.86 -29.28
C ALA A 194 19.49 -1.95 -29.17
N TRP A 195 20.18 -1.96 -28.03
CA TRP A 195 21.40 -1.19 -27.83
C TRP A 195 22.49 -1.54 -28.86
N ILE A 196 22.65 -2.82 -29.22
CA ILE A 196 23.58 -3.24 -30.27
C ILE A 196 23.20 -2.58 -31.60
N GLY A 197 21.93 -2.62 -31.98
CA GLY A 197 21.49 -2.00 -33.23
C GLY A 197 21.58 -0.47 -33.22
N VAL A 198 21.28 0.18 -32.10
CA VAL A 198 21.49 1.65 -31.93
C VAL A 198 22.96 2.00 -32.11
N LEU A 199 23.88 1.25 -31.49
CA LEU A 199 25.32 1.44 -31.65
C LEU A 199 25.71 1.28 -33.13
N VAL A 200 25.25 0.22 -33.80
CA VAL A 200 25.53 0.02 -35.23
C VAL A 200 25.04 1.21 -36.06
N ILE A 201 23.81 1.70 -35.85
CA ILE A 201 23.26 2.85 -36.59
C ILE A 201 24.10 4.10 -36.35
N VAL A 202 24.46 4.36 -35.10
CA VAL A 202 25.24 5.55 -34.71
C VAL A 202 26.65 5.53 -35.30
N PHE A 203 27.30 4.36 -35.30
CA PHE A 203 28.66 4.19 -35.85
C PHE A 203 28.72 3.99 -37.36
N SER A 204 27.63 3.53 -38.00
CA SER A 204 27.55 3.43 -39.47
C SER A 204 27.02 4.69 -40.15
N GLY A 205 26.40 5.60 -39.38
CA GLY A 205 25.99 6.93 -39.82
C GLY A 205 27.03 8.03 -39.57
N ALA A 206 28.28 7.67 -39.25
CA ALA A 206 29.45 8.55 -39.22
C ALA A 206 30.34 8.26 -40.44
#